data_AF-A0A5D3EAJ9-F1
#
_entry.id   AF-A0A5D3EAJ9-F1
#
_cell.length_a   1.000
_cell.length_b   1.000
_cell.length_c   1.000
_cell.angle_alpha   90.00
_cell.angle_beta   90.00
_cell.angle_gamma   90.00
#
_symmetry.space_group_name_H-M   'P 1'
#
loop_
_entity.id
_entity.type
_entity.pdbx_description
1 polymer ?
#
loop_
_entity_poly.entity_id
_entity_poly.type
_entity_poly.pdbx_seq_one_letter_code
_entity_poly.pdbx_strand_id
1 'polypeptide(L)'
;MKKFFLSVLLIPFIFVSCKDQEIIERVPENPLKGTRVSGINVEELSDEQKYELQSSPEGILMNQIVCEDFRFFLNMSREEARDLNIPDSLYQAYLEIVENLNSIR
;
A
#
# COMPACT_ATOMS: atom_id res chain seq x y z
N MET A 1 -46.84 -42.47 16.82
CA MET A 1 -46.01 -41.74 17.79
C MET A 1 -44.99 -40.93 16.99
N LYS A 2 -45.35 -39.78 16.43
CA LYS A 2 -45.27 -38.41 16.96
C LYS A 2 -43.93 -38.08 17.67
N LYS A 3 -43.18 -37.20 16.98
CA LYS A 3 -42.21 -36.20 17.46
C LYS A 3 -40.81 -36.68 17.85
N PHE A 4 -39.93 -36.77 16.85
CA PHE A 4 -38.56 -36.32 17.09
C PHE A 4 -38.54 -34.81 16.92
N PHE A 5 -38.29 -34.17 18.05
CA PHE A 5 -38.27 -32.75 18.28
C PHE A 5 -37.04 -32.10 17.62
N LEU A 6 -37.28 -30.95 16.99
CA LEU A 6 -36.55 -29.72 17.25
C LEU A 6 -35.03 -29.72 16.94
N SER A 7 -34.68 -29.55 15.66
CA SER A 7 -33.39 -28.97 15.27
C SER A 7 -33.54 -28.08 14.04
N VAL A 8 -34.61 -27.27 14.03
CA VAL A 8 -34.85 -26.19 13.06
C VAL A 8 -35.14 -24.93 13.86
N LEU A 9 -34.09 -24.36 14.45
CA LEU A 9 -34.01 -22.97 14.89
C LEU A 9 -32.58 -22.77 15.41
N LEU A 10 -32.01 -21.57 15.24
CA LEU A 10 -30.65 -21.14 15.62
C LEU A 10 -29.59 -21.15 14.51
N ILE A 11 -29.92 -20.56 13.35
CA ILE A 11 -28.94 -19.69 12.69
C ILE A 11 -29.50 -18.26 12.83
N PRO A 12 -29.12 -17.50 13.88
CA PRO A 12 -29.48 -16.11 13.93
C PRO A 12 -28.72 -15.37 12.84
N PHE A 13 -29.49 -14.62 12.05
CA PHE A 13 -29.06 -13.53 11.18
C PHE A 13 -27.94 -12.70 11.83
N ILE A 14 -26.72 -12.82 11.31
CA ILE A 14 -25.68 -11.81 11.51
C ILE A 14 -25.63 -10.99 10.22
N PHE A 15 -26.69 -10.22 9.95
CA PHE A 15 -26.53 -9.00 9.16
C PHE A 15 -25.94 -7.97 10.11
N VAL A 16 -24.63 -8.06 10.33
CA VAL A 16 -23.87 -6.89 10.77
C VAL A 16 -23.95 -5.93 9.59
N SER A 17 -24.96 -5.06 9.63
CA SER A 17 -24.98 -3.85 8.84
C SER A 17 -23.68 -3.12 9.16
N CYS A 18 -22.76 -3.08 8.19
CA CYS A 18 -21.66 -2.13 8.19
C CYS A 18 -22.29 -0.76 8.27
N LYS A 19 -22.38 -0.22 9.49
CA LYS A 19 -22.64 1.20 9.66
C LYS A 19 -21.49 1.91 8.97
N ASP A 20 -21.79 2.77 8.00
CA ASP A 20 -20.84 3.70 7.44
C ASP A 20 -20.23 4.47 8.63
N GLN A 21 -19.04 4.07 9.04
CA GLN A 21 -18.22 4.90 9.91
C GLN A 21 -17.77 6.03 9.02
N GLU A 22 -18.44 7.17 9.15
CA GLU A 22 -17.94 8.44 8.65
C GLU A 22 -16.50 8.55 9.14
N ILE A 23 -15.55 8.40 8.20
CA ILE A 23 -14.13 8.56 8.48
C ILE A 23 -13.98 10.04 8.79
N ILE A 24 -13.99 10.40 10.07
CA ILE A 24 -13.56 11.71 10.52
C ILE A 24 -12.07 11.74 10.22
N GLU A 25 -11.74 12.26 9.04
CA GLU A 25 -10.40 12.60 8.63
C GLU A 25 -9.88 13.65 9.62
N ARG A 26 -9.24 13.18 10.69
CA ARG A 26 -8.38 14.05 11.50
C ARG A 26 -7.17 14.33 10.63
N VAL A 27 -7.27 15.36 9.78
CA VAL A 27 -6.12 15.98 9.14
C VAL A 27 -5.18 16.38 10.28
N PRO A 28 -4.00 15.77 10.45
CA PRO A 28 -3.03 16.28 11.40
C PRO A 28 -2.68 17.72 10.98
N GLU A 29 -2.77 18.67 11.91
CA GLU A 29 -2.52 20.11 11.67
C GLU A 29 -1.10 20.40 11.13
N ASN A 30 -0.23 19.39 11.08
CA ASN A 30 0.90 19.34 10.17
C ASN A 30 0.79 18.07 9.33
N PRO A 31 0.35 18.14 8.06
CA PRO A 31 0.68 17.07 7.13
C PRO A 31 2.20 17.00 7.13
N LEU A 32 2.76 15.86 7.54
CA LEU A 32 4.14 15.53 7.21
C LEU A 32 4.22 15.69 5.69
N LYS A 33 4.76 16.83 5.27
CA LYS A 33 4.81 17.28 3.90
C LYS A 33 5.43 16.15 3.11
N GLY A 34 4.60 15.42 2.36
CA GLY A 34 5.01 14.20 1.68
C GLY A 34 6.31 14.47 0.93
N THR A 35 7.30 13.61 1.13
CA THR A 35 8.61 13.75 0.51
C THR A 35 8.40 13.83 -1.00
N ARG A 36 8.77 14.97 -1.60
CA ARG A 36 8.63 15.22 -3.05
C ARG A 36 9.45 14.17 -3.79
N VAL A 37 8.80 13.17 -4.37
CA VAL A 37 9.42 12.32 -5.38
C VAL A 37 9.24 13.05 -6.71
N SER A 38 10.35 13.50 -7.30
CA SER A 38 10.41 14.16 -8.63
C SER A 38 9.79 15.57 -8.77
N GLY A 39 9.52 16.30 -7.69
CA GLY A 39 9.01 17.68 -7.78
C GLY A 39 7.53 17.81 -8.15
N ILE A 40 6.84 16.69 -8.38
CA ILE A 40 5.40 16.59 -8.66
C ILE A 40 4.63 16.77 -7.35
N ASN A 41 3.64 17.68 -7.36
CA ASN A 41 2.69 17.80 -6.25
C ASN A 41 1.58 16.76 -6.46
N VAL A 42 1.56 15.71 -5.62
CA VAL A 42 0.59 14.61 -5.74
C VAL A 42 -0.85 15.09 -5.54
N GLU A 43 -1.07 16.17 -4.80
CA GLU A 43 -2.39 16.76 -4.56
C GLU A 43 -3.00 17.39 -5.83
N GLU A 44 -2.16 17.80 -6.79
CA GLU A 44 -2.58 18.43 -8.05
C GLU A 44 -2.83 17.43 -9.18
N LEU A 45 -2.53 16.14 -8.96
CA LEU A 45 -2.74 15.08 -9.95
C LEU A 45 -4.22 14.69 -10.04
N SER A 46 -4.68 14.38 -11.25
CA SER A 46 -5.99 13.72 -11.44
C SER A 46 -5.98 12.32 -10.83
N ASP A 47 -7.16 11.75 -10.60
CA ASP A 47 -7.28 10.41 -10.03
C ASP A 47 -6.68 9.34 -10.97
N GLU A 48 -6.81 9.52 -12.29
CA GLU A 48 -6.17 8.67 -13.29
C GLU A 48 -4.64 8.75 -13.19
N GLN A 49 -4.08 9.94 -13.03
CA GLN A 49 -2.63 10.12 -12.91
C GLN A 49 -2.10 9.52 -11.61
N LYS A 50 -2.85 9.65 -10.51
CA LYS A 50 -2.50 8.98 -9.24
C LYS A 50 -2.55 7.47 -9.39
N TYR A 51 -3.58 6.95 -10.05
CA TYR A 51 -3.71 5.52 -10.33
C TYR A 51 -2.54 5.01 -11.19
N GLU A 52 -2.19 5.72 -12.27
CA GLU A 52 -1.05 5.39 -13.12
C GLU A 52 0.26 5.41 -12.33
N LEU A 53 0.48 6.43 -11.50
CA LEU A 53 1.68 6.52 -10.68
C LEU A 53 1.78 5.33 -9.71
N GLN A 54 0.68 4.96 -9.05
CA GLN A 54 0.65 3.86 -8.09
C GLN A 54 0.76 2.47 -8.74
N SER A 55 0.28 2.32 -9.97
CA SER A 55 0.29 1.05 -10.71
C SER A 55 1.52 0.87 -11.60
N SER A 56 2.28 1.94 -11.84
CA SER A 56 3.54 1.88 -12.60
C SER A 56 4.60 1.01 -11.89
N PRO A 57 5.46 0.28 -12.63
CA PRO A 57 6.58 -0.46 -12.04
C PRO A 57 7.47 0.40 -11.13
N GLU A 58 7.72 1.65 -11.51
CA GLU A 58 8.46 2.64 -10.73
C GLU A 58 7.74 2.96 -9.42
N GLY A 59 6.44 3.23 -9.47
CA GLY A 59 5.66 3.52 -8.27
C GLY A 59 5.54 2.32 -7.34
N ILE A 60 5.39 1.13 -7.89
CA ILE A 60 5.39 -0.12 -7.13
C ILE A 60 6.73 -0.26 -6.37
N LEU A 61 7.87 -0.11 -7.03
CA LEU A 61 9.18 -0.21 -6.39
C LEU A 61 9.42 0.90 -5.36
N MET A 62 9.02 2.14 -5.66
CA MET A 62 9.13 3.28 -4.74
C MET A 62 8.34 3.02 -3.46
N ASN A 63 7.12 2.49 -3.59
CA ASN A 63 6.27 2.14 -2.45
C ASN A 63 6.82 0.99 -1.60
N GLN A 64 7.77 0.21 -2.12
CA GLN A 64 8.46 -0.85 -1.36
C GLN A 64 9.76 -0.37 -0.69
N ILE A 65 10.17 0.90 -0.83
CA ILE A 65 11.29 1.42 -0.04
C ILE A 65 10.80 1.72 1.38
N VAL A 66 11.32 0.99 2.35
CA VAL A 66 10.96 1.10 3.77
C VAL A 66 12.17 1.56 4.58
N CYS A 67 11.94 2.36 5.62
CA CYS A 67 12.96 2.74 6.59
C CYS A 67 12.74 1.99 7.91
N GLU A 68 13.70 1.16 8.31
CA GLU A 68 13.70 0.40 9.56
C GLU A 68 15.06 0.52 10.24
N ASP A 69 15.09 0.73 11.57
CA ASP A 69 16.34 0.98 12.32
C ASP A 69 17.24 2.04 11.66
N PHE A 70 16.58 3.09 11.19
CA PHE A 70 17.18 4.19 10.45
C PHE A 70 17.82 3.79 9.11
N ARG A 71 17.75 2.56 8.65
CA ARG A 71 18.28 2.13 7.35
C ARG A 71 17.16 1.97 6.35
N PHE A 72 17.44 2.32 5.10
CA PHE A 72 16.51 2.11 4.00
C PHE A 72 16.73 0.73 3.40
N PHE A 73 15.64 0.06 3.05
CA PHE A 73 15.64 -1.25 2.40
C PHE A 73 14.58 -1.28 1.32
N LEU A 74 14.84 -2.00 0.22
CA LEU A 74 13.81 -2.36 -0.75
C LEU A 74 13.12 -3.64 -0.27
N ASN A 75 11.89 -3.51 0.21
CA ASN A 75 11.06 -4.61 0.70
C ASN A 75 10.37 -5.35 -0.46
N MET A 76 11.16 -5.76 -1.45
CA MET A 76 10.71 -6.58 -2.57
C MET A 76 11.88 -7.43 -3.04
N SER A 77 11.68 -8.74 -3.11
CA SER A 77 12.65 -9.67 -3.68
C SER A 77 12.73 -9.52 -5.21
N ARG A 78 13.82 -9.99 -5.80
CA ARG A 78 13.99 -10.00 -7.25
C ARG A 78 12.94 -10.89 -7.93
N GLU A 79 12.59 -12.00 -7.28
CA GLU A 79 11.58 -12.93 -7.75
C GLU A 79 10.18 -12.30 -7.78
N GLU A 80 9.80 -11.59 -6.72
CA GLU A 80 8.54 -10.83 -6.69
C GLU A 80 8.49 -9.75 -7.77
N ALA A 81 9.59 -9.02 -7.97
CA ALA A 81 9.69 -8.02 -9.02
C ALA A 81 9.50 -8.66 -10.41
N ARG A 82 10.15 -9.80 -10.66
CA ARG A 82 9.99 -10.55 -11.92
C ARG A 82 8.56 -11.06 -12.11
N ASP A 83 7.94 -11.58 -11.06
CA ASP A 83 6.57 -12.09 -11.11
C ASP A 83 5.55 -10.95 -11.41
N LEU A 84 5.90 -9.72 -11.06
CA LEU A 84 5.17 -8.50 -11.43
C LEU A 84 5.57 -7.91 -12.80
N ASN A 85 6.42 -8.60 -13.56
CA ASN A 85 6.97 -8.15 -14.85
C ASN A 85 7.76 -6.82 -14.76
N ILE A 86 8.35 -6.55 -13.60
CA ILE A 86 9.24 -5.40 -13.42
C ILE A 86 10.60 -5.74 -14.06
N PRO A 87 11.15 -4.88 -14.93
CA PRO A 87 12.45 -5.13 -15.55
C PRO A 87 13.58 -5.21 -14.52
N ASP A 88 14.47 -6.20 -14.66
CA ASP A 88 15.65 -6.38 -13.80
C ASP A 88 16.51 -5.10 -13.71
N SER A 89 16.66 -4.37 -14.81
CA SER A 89 17.40 -3.10 -14.85
C SER A 89 16.77 -2.03 -13.97
N LEU A 90 15.43 -1.99 -13.93
CA LEU A 90 14.70 -1.04 -13.09
C LEU A 90 14.80 -1.43 -11.62
N TYR A 91 14.63 -2.72 -11.30
CA TYR A 91 14.84 -3.23 -9.95
C TYR A 91 16.26 -2.91 -9.43
N GLN A 92 17.28 -3.10 -10.26
CA GLN A 92 18.67 -2.78 -9.93
C GLN A 92 18.86 -1.28 -9.65
N ALA A 93 18.27 -0.40 -10.47
CA ALA A 93 18.33 1.05 -10.24
C ALA A 93 17.73 1.44 -8.88
N TYR A 94 16.65 0.77 -8.45
CA TYR A 94 16.05 1.02 -7.13
C TYR A 94 16.90 0.49 -5.96
N LEU A 95 17.64 -0.61 -6.16
CA LEU A 95 18.65 -1.04 -5.19
C LEU A 95 19.76 0.01 -5.02
N GLU A 96 20.24 0.59 -6.13
CA GLU A 96 21.24 1.66 -6.11
C GLU A 96 20.72 2.93 -5.43
N ILE A 97 19.44 3.28 -5.62
CA ILE A 97 18.79 4.38 -4.90
C ILE A 97 18.82 4.12 -3.39
N VAL A 98 18.44 2.92 -2.95
CA VAL A 98 18.46 2.53 -1.53
C VAL A 98 19.88 2.56 -0.95
N GLU A 99 20.87 2.11 -1.70
CA GLU A 99 22.28 2.19 -1.31
C GLU A 99 22.72 3.65 -1.12
N ASN A 100 22.42 4.52 -2.08
CA ASN A 100 22.73 5.95 -2.02
C ASN A 100 22.03 6.65 -0.84
N LEU A 101 20.77 6.32 -0.56
CA LEU A 101 20.05 6.87 0.60
C LEU A 101 20.73 6.52 1.92
N ASN A 102 21.31 5.33 2.01
CA ASN A 102 22.06 4.90 3.19
C ASN A 102 23.48 5.50 3.25
N SER A 103 24.09 5.86 2.11
CA SER A 103 25.44 6.45 2.08
C SER A 103 25.51 7.93 2.42
N ILE A 104 24.38 8.64 2.35
CA ILE A 104 24.29 10.09 2.65
C ILE A 104 24.27 10.36 4.17
N ARG A 105 24.24 9.33 5.01
CA ARG A 105 24.24 9.46 6.47
C ARG A 105 25.63 9.66 7.06
#